data_AF-A0A658NKU8-F1
#
_entry.id   AF-A0A658NKU8-F1
#
_cell.length_a   1.000
_cell.length_b   1.000
_cell.length_c   1.000
_cell.angle_alpha   90.00
_cell.angle_beta   90.00
_cell.angle_gamma   90.00
#
_symmetry.space_group_name_H-M   'P 1'
#
loop_
_entity.id
_entity.type
_entity.pdbx_description
1 polymer ?
#
loop_
_entity_poly.entity_id
_entity_poly.type
_entity_poly.pdbx_seq_one_letter_code
_entity_poly.pdbx_strand_id
1 'polypeptide(L)' 'PLAYTTIDGSAQAGSDYTAKSGTVTFLAGQTSAFIDVAVTGDTAREGLETFFLRVTPPAAAASPAGVVGTATILNDD' A
#
# COMPACT_ATOMS: atom_id res chain seq x y z
N PRO A 1 -6.25 -1.66 16.11
CA PRO A 1 -5.32 -1.67 14.96
C PRO A 1 -6.13 -1.69 13.66
N LEU A 2 -5.63 -1.08 12.59
CA LEU A 2 -6.17 -1.22 11.24
C LEU A 2 -5.38 -2.30 10.51
N ALA A 3 -6.04 -3.25 9.86
CA ALA A 3 -5.38 -4.18 8.97
C ALA A 3 -5.02 -3.46 7.66
N TYR A 4 -3.91 -3.82 7.04
CA TYR A 4 -3.56 -3.31 5.72
C TYR A 4 -3.01 -4.43 4.82
N THR A 5 -3.18 -4.26 3.52
CA THR A 5 -2.55 -5.10 2.50
C THR A 5 -2.31 -4.28 1.24
N THR A 6 -1.18 -4.51 0.58
CA THR A 6 -0.98 -4.09 -0.80
C THR A 6 -1.83 -4.96 -1.73
N ILE A 7 -2.21 -4.42 -2.88
CA ILE A 7 -2.98 -5.08 -3.93
C ILE A 7 -2.38 -4.68 -5.27
N ASP A 8 -2.21 -5.66 -6.15
CA ASP A 8 -1.69 -5.43 -7.50
C ASP A 8 -2.61 -4.51 -8.31
N GLY A 9 -1.99 -3.74 -9.20
CA GLY A 9 -2.67 -2.96 -10.22
C GLY A 9 -2.08 -3.29 -11.58
N SER A 10 -1.49 -2.30 -12.25
CA SER A 10 -0.57 -2.58 -13.35
C SER A 10 0.78 -3.09 -12.83
N ALA A 11 1.29 -2.50 -11.74
CA ALA A 11 2.43 -3.04 -11.01
C ALA A 11 2.03 -4.32 -10.27
N GLN A 12 2.81 -5.38 -10.44
CA GLN A 12 2.64 -6.69 -9.83
C GLN A 12 3.65 -6.91 -8.70
N ALA A 13 3.16 -7.52 -7.62
CA ALA A 13 4.02 -7.94 -6.53
C ALA A 13 5.04 -9.00 -6.99
N GLY A 14 6.30 -8.79 -6.61
CA GLY A 14 7.42 -9.69 -6.93
C GLY A 14 8.19 -9.29 -8.20
N SER A 15 7.59 -8.57 -9.14
CA SER A 15 8.30 -7.89 -10.23
C SER A 15 8.60 -6.44 -9.87
N ASP A 16 7.57 -5.66 -9.52
CA ASP A 16 7.66 -4.18 -9.50
C ASP A 16 7.68 -3.63 -8.07
N TYR A 17 7.12 -4.40 -7.12
CA TYR A 17 7.19 -4.07 -5.70
C TYR A 17 7.10 -5.31 -4.81
N THR A 18 7.51 -5.19 -3.55
CA THR A 18 7.35 -6.27 -2.57
C THR A 18 5.99 -6.16 -1.88
N ALA A 19 5.13 -7.16 -2.05
CA ALA A 19 3.84 -7.20 -1.36
C ALA A 19 4.00 -7.10 0.16
N LYS A 20 3.12 -6.32 0.80
CA LYS A 20 3.14 -6.13 2.24
C LYS A 20 1.73 -6.20 2.81
N SER A 21 1.60 -6.89 3.93
CA SER A 21 0.38 -6.93 4.72
C SER A 21 0.70 -6.91 6.22
N GLY A 22 -0.26 -6.49 7.03
CA GLY A 22 -0.08 -6.45 8.47
C GLY A 22 -1.13 -5.60 9.16
N THR A 23 -0.74 -5.04 10.31
CA THR A 23 -1.57 -4.11 11.07
C THR A 23 -0.82 -2.84 11.41
N VAL A 24 -1.51 -1.71 11.39
CA VAL A 24 -1.00 -0.42 11.85
C VAL A 24 -1.80 0.05 13.07
N THR A 25 -1.11 0.63 14.05
CA THR A 25 -1.73 1.18 15.27
C THR A 25 -1.35 2.64 15.38
N PHE A 26 -2.35 3.49 15.61
CA PHE A 26 -2.15 4.90 15.93
C PHE A 26 -2.06 5.02 17.45
N LEU A 27 -0.95 5.57 17.94
CA LEU A 27 -0.80 5.93 19.34
C LEU A 27 -1.68 7.15 19.67
N ALA A 28 -1.93 7.40 20.96
CA ALA A 28 -2.71 8.54 21.39
C ALA A 28 -2.11 9.85 20.81
N GLY A 29 -2.94 10.62 20.11
CA GLY A 29 -2.54 11.87 19.46
C GLY A 29 -1.87 11.71 18.09
N GLN A 30 -1.57 10.49 17.63
CA GLN A 30 -1.09 10.28 16.26
C GLN A 30 -2.23 10.37 15.26
N THR A 31 -1.99 11.12 14.18
CA THR A 31 -2.89 11.22 13.03
C THR A 31 -2.29 10.58 11.77
N SER A 32 -1.03 10.16 11.82
CA SER A 32 -0.31 9.50 10.74
C SER A 32 0.48 8.28 11.23
N ALA A 33 0.64 7.32 10.33
CA ALA A 33 1.51 6.16 10.48
C ALA A 33 2.05 5.76 9.10
N PHE A 34 3.24 5.17 9.07
CA PHE A 34 3.95 4.85 7.83
C PHE A 34 4.01 3.34 7.59
N ILE A 35 3.92 2.95 6.31
CA ILE A 35 4.09 1.58 5.84
C ILE A 35 5.11 1.62 4.72
N ASP A 36 6.33 1.16 4.97
CA ASP A 36 7.37 1.13 3.95
C ASP A 36 7.14 -0.05 2.99
N VAL A 37 6.96 0.24 1.71
CA VAL A 37 6.84 -0.77 0.64
C VAL A 37 8.05 -0.62 -0.26
N ALA A 38 8.84 -1.69 -0.40
CA ALA A 38 9.99 -1.69 -1.29
C ALA A 38 9.52 -1.77 -2.73
N VAL A 39 9.99 -0.85 -3.57
CA VAL A 39 9.83 -0.89 -5.02
C VAL A 39 11.03 -1.61 -5.61
N THR A 40 10.80 -2.48 -6.57
CA THR A 40 11.83 -3.14 -7.35
C THR A 40 11.96 -2.36 -8.64
N GLY A 41 13.10 -1.69 -8.86
CA GLY A 41 13.42 -1.09 -10.16
C GLY A 41 14.19 -2.09 -11.02
N ASP A 42 14.00 -2.00 -12.34
CA ASP A 42 14.91 -2.60 -13.31
C ASP A 42 15.41 -1.53 -14.31
N THR A 43 16.07 -1.94 -15.40
CA THR A 43 16.61 -1.00 -16.41
C THR A 43 15.74 -0.88 -17.66
N ALA A 44 14.55 -1.49 -17.64
CA ALA A 44 13.64 -1.50 -18.77
C ALA A 44 12.80 -0.24 -18.73
N ARG A 45 12.64 0.40 -19.89
CA ARG A 45 11.76 1.55 -19.99
C ARG A 45 10.31 1.08 -19.90
N GLU A 46 9.67 1.39 -18.78
CA GLU A 46 8.29 1.01 -18.50
C GLU A 46 7.36 2.22 -18.53
N GLY A 47 6.06 1.91 -18.65
CA GLY A 47 5.02 2.92 -18.44
C GLY A 47 4.91 3.29 -16.97
N LEU A 48 4.08 4.29 -16.66
CA LEU A 48 3.68 4.50 -15.26
C LEU A 48 2.86 3.29 -14.79
N GLU A 49 3.27 2.74 -13.66
CA GLU A 49 2.57 1.62 -13.06
C GLU A 49 1.96 1.97 -11.72
N THR A 50 0.94 1.22 -11.32
CA THR A 50 0.21 1.47 -10.08
C THR A 50 -0.04 0.19 -9.31
N PHE A 51 0.04 0.29 -7.99
CA PHE A 51 -0.49 -0.69 -7.05
C PHE A 51 -1.32 0.05 -6.00
N PHE A 52 -2.02 -0.68 -5.14
CA PHE A 52 -2.94 -0.11 -4.16
C PHE A 52 -2.61 -0.53 -2.74
N LEU A 53 -2.97 0.31 -1.77
CA LEU A 53 -2.97 -0.03 -0.36
C LEU A 53 -4.40 -0.02 0.16
N ARG A 54 -4.92 -1.18 0.56
CA ARG A 54 -6.20 -1.30 1.26
C ARG A 54 -5.97 -1.28 2.76
N VAL A 55 -6.67 -0.40 3.45
CA VAL A 55 -6.71 -0.32 4.92
C VAL A 55 -8.11 -0.68 5.40
N THR A 56 -8.21 -1.65 6.29
CA THR A 56 -9.49 -2.18 6.79
C THR A 56 -9.55 -2.02 8.31
N PRO A 57 -10.53 -1.26 8.84
CA PRO A 57 -10.75 -1.17 10.27
C PRO A 57 -11.38 -2.47 10.82
N PRO A 58 -11.31 -2.71 12.14
CA PRO A 58 -12.02 -3.81 12.78
C PRO A 58 -13.53 -3.71 12.55
N ALA A 59 -14.23 -4.84 12.52
CA ALA A 59 -15.68 -4.87 12.31
C ALA A 59 -16.50 -4.06 13.33
N ALA A 60 -15.96 -3.88 14.54
CA ALA A 60 -16.58 -3.08 15.60
C ALA A 60 -16.35 -1.56 15.46
N ALA A 61 -15.59 -1.10 14.45
CA ALA A 61 -15.38 0.32 14.22
C ALA A 61 -16.66 1.01 13.73
N ALA A 62 -16.86 2.26 14.14
CA ALA A 62 -18.02 3.06 13.75
C ALA A 62 -18.16 3.24 12.23
N SER A 63 -17.03 3.23 11.50
CA SER A 63 -17.00 3.15 10.04
C SER A 63 -16.20 1.91 9.65
N PRO A 64 -16.86 0.75 9.44
CA PRO A 64 -16.19 -0.51 9.13
C PRO A 64 -15.74 -0.59 7.67
N ALA A 65 -16.16 0.34 6.83
CA ALA A 65 -15.72 0.42 5.44
C ALA A 65 -14.22 0.74 5.41
N GLY A 66 -13.45 -0.13 4.76
CA GLY A 66 -12.05 0.13 4.48
C GLY A 66 -11.88 1.24 3.43
N VAL A 67 -10.65 1.74 3.32
CA VAL A 67 -10.25 2.70 2.30
C VAL A 67 -9.16 2.10 1.42
N VAL A 68 -9.09 2.56 0.18
CA VAL A 68 -8.05 2.17 -0.77
C VAL A 68 -7.33 3.43 -1.23
N GLY A 69 -6.01 3.44 -1.09
CA GLY A 69 -5.13 4.45 -1.69
C GLY A 69 -4.41 3.88 -2.91
N THR A 70 -4.06 4.75 -3.84
CA THR A 70 -3.26 4.41 -5.03
C THR A 70 -1.81 4.83 -4.80
N ALA A 71 -0.87 3.96 -5.15
CA ALA A 71 0.56 4.27 -5.25
C ALA A 71 0.98 4.16 -6.73
N THR A 72 1.73 5.13 -7.21
CA THR A 72 2.29 5.14 -8.57
C THR A 72 3.79 4.91 -8.49
N ILE A 73 4.28 3.94 -9.25
CA ILE A 73 5.70 3.76 -9.52
C ILE A 73 6.02 4.63 -10.73
N LEU A 74 6.91 5.61 -10.52
CA LEU A 74 7.40 6.45 -11.59
C LEU A 74 8.57 5.73 -12.25
N ASN A 75 8.54 5.62 -13.58
CA ASN A 75 9.68 5.16 -14.35
C ASN A 75 10.88 6.10 -14.09
N ASP A 76 11.97 5.53 -13.58
CA ASP A 76 13.19 6.24 -13.20
C ASP A 76 14.32 6.13 -14.23
N ASP A 77 14.04 5.49 -15.37
CA ASP A 77 14.94 5.33 -16.52
C ASP A 77 14.66 6.24 -17.73
#